data_AF-A0AAD6AE09-F1
#
_entry.id   AF-A0AAD6AE09-F1
#
_cell.length_a   1.000
_cell.length_b   1.000
_cell.length_c   1.000
_cell.angle_alpha   90.00
_cell.angle_beta   90.00
_cell.angle_gamma   90.00
#
_symmetry.space_group_name_H-M   'P 1'
#
loop_
_entity.id
_entity.type
_entity.pdbx_description
1 polymer ?
#
loop_
_entity_poly.entity_id
_entity_poly.type
_entity_poly.pdbx_seq_one_letter_code
_entity_poly.pdbx_strand_id
1 'polypeptide(L)'
;MTNMLASSLRVNGWNRSFKPDFVLIRQHAYSMVPGEDFRNLVIGLHFGGVPSSNSLFSIYNFCSKPWVFSQMIKLYHSLGPEQFPLNEQTFYPNHTQMVSASDITLHPHNTHKSP
;
A
#
# COMPACT_ATOMS: atom_id res chain seq x y z
N MET A 1 -28.65 -9.87 -10.66
CA MET A 1 -27.39 -9.09 -10.56
C MET A 1 -26.72 -9.42 -9.22
N THR A 2 -26.22 -10.65 -9.03
CA THR A 2 -25.72 -11.09 -7.71
C THR A 2 -24.48 -11.98 -7.87
N ASN A 3 -23.38 -11.40 -8.35
CA ASN A 3 -22.10 -12.08 -8.31
C ASN A 3 -21.45 -11.81 -6.96
N MET A 4 -21.86 -12.57 -5.94
CA MET A 4 -21.13 -12.63 -4.67
C MET A 4 -19.79 -13.32 -4.91
N LEU A 5 -18.71 -12.56 -4.87
CA LEU A 5 -17.36 -13.12 -4.70
C LEU A 5 -17.32 -13.78 -3.31
N ALA A 6 -17.40 -15.10 -3.28
CA ALA A 6 -17.12 -15.88 -2.07
C ALA A 6 -15.63 -15.75 -1.78
N SER A 7 -15.27 -15.14 -0.66
CA SER A 7 -13.91 -15.21 -0.15
C SER A 7 -13.68 -16.60 0.45
N SER A 8 -12.55 -17.21 0.11
CA SER A 8 -12.14 -18.51 0.65
C SER A 8 -11.13 -18.31 1.78
N LEU A 9 -11.45 -18.83 2.96
CA LEU A 9 -10.51 -18.96 4.08
C LEU A 9 -10.08 -20.43 4.20
N ARG A 10 -8.78 -20.67 4.37
CA ARG A 10 -8.26 -22.00 4.64
C ARG A 10 -8.20 -22.22 6.15
N VAL A 11 -8.98 -23.18 6.66
CA VAL A 11 -9.00 -23.55 8.08
C VAL A 11 -8.74 -25.03 8.19
N ASN A 12 -7.60 -25.42 8.79
CA ASN A 12 -7.18 -26.81 8.98
C ASN A 12 -7.17 -27.65 7.67
N GLY A 13 -6.70 -27.05 6.57
CA GLY A 13 -6.62 -27.72 5.27
C GLY A 13 -7.93 -27.76 4.48
N TRP A 14 -9.06 -27.36 5.07
CA TRP A 14 -10.36 -27.25 4.40
C TRP A 14 -10.61 -25.83 3.88
N ASN A 15 -11.12 -25.70 2.66
CA ASN A 15 -11.56 -24.42 2.10
C ASN A 15 -12.98 -24.10 2.57
N ARG A 16 -13.13 -23.04 3.37
CA ARG A 16 -14.43 -22.52 3.79
C ARG A 16 -14.75 -21.28 2.98
N SER A 17 -15.90 -21.31 2.32
CA SER A 17 -16.46 -20.14 1.65
C SER A 17 -17.33 -19.36 2.63
N PHE A 18 -17.26 -18.03 2.56
CA PHE A 18 -18.09 -17.14 3.35
C PHE A 18 -18.32 -15.83 2.58
N LYS A 19 -19.28 -15.04 3.07
CA LYS A 19 -19.61 -13.72 2.55
C LYS A 19 -19.41 -12.70 3.68
N PRO A 20 -18.35 -11.89 3.65
CA PRO A 20 -18.12 -10.88 4.68
C PRO A 20 -19.10 -9.73 4.52
N ASP A 21 -19.71 -9.31 5.64
CA ASP A 21 -20.48 -8.06 5.71
C ASP A 21 -19.58 -6.85 5.98
N PHE A 22 -18.36 -7.09 6.48
CA PHE A 22 -17.34 -6.08 6.76
C PHE A 22 -15.95 -6.75 6.79
N VAL A 23 -14.87 -6.01 6.49
CA VAL A 23 -13.49 -6.50 6.63
C VAL A 23 -12.58 -5.50 7.36
N LEU A 24 -11.75 -6.01 8.27
CA LEU A 24 -10.66 -5.26 8.89
C LEU A 24 -9.33 -5.76 8.33
N ILE A 25 -8.59 -4.90 7.64
CA ILE A 25 -7.31 -5.27 7.03
C ILE A 25 -6.18 -4.81 7.94
N ARG A 26 -5.43 -5.77 8.49
CA ARG A 26 -4.30 -5.54 9.41
C ARG A 26 -2.93 -5.91 8.82
N GLN A 27 -2.92 -6.41 7.59
CA GLN A 27 -1.73 -6.85 6.88
C GLN A 27 -1.47 -5.97 5.67
N HIS A 28 -0.23 -5.93 5.20
CA HIS A 28 0.11 -5.25 3.96
C HIS A 28 -0.55 -5.95 2.78
N ALA A 29 -1.30 -5.21 1.98
CA ALA A 29 -1.90 -5.73 0.74
C ALA A 29 -0.87 -5.92 -0.38
N TYR A 30 0.32 -5.34 -0.24
CA TYR A 30 1.40 -5.45 -1.21
C TYR A 30 2.76 -5.29 -0.54
N SER A 31 3.69 -6.14 -0.95
CA SER A 31 5.11 -6.09 -0.67
C SER A 31 5.86 -6.49 -1.94
N MET A 32 7.12 -6.06 -2.07
CA MET A 32 7.97 -6.46 -3.20
C MET A 32 8.60 -7.85 -3.01
N VAL A 33 8.35 -8.50 -1.86
CA VAL A 33 8.76 -9.88 -1.61
C VAL A 33 7.95 -10.82 -2.50
N PRO A 34 8.58 -11.80 -3.18
CA PRO A 34 7.87 -12.76 -4.01
C PRO A 34 6.73 -13.47 -3.26
N GLY A 35 5.53 -13.46 -3.85
CA GLY A 35 4.35 -14.10 -3.25
C GLY A 35 3.53 -13.20 -2.31
N GLU A 36 3.97 -11.96 -2.03
CA GLU A 36 3.26 -11.02 -1.16
C GLU A 36 2.51 -9.91 -1.94
N ASP A 37 1.86 -10.28 -3.05
CA ASP A 37 0.97 -9.39 -3.81
C ASP A 37 -0.49 -9.83 -3.66
N PHE A 38 -1.23 -9.11 -2.81
CA PHE A 38 -2.63 -9.37 -2.49
C PHE A 38 -3.55 -8.26 -3.01
N ARG A 39 -3.08 -7.41 -3.93
CA ARG A 39 -3.87 -6.30 -4.48
C ARG A 39 -5.15 -6.78 -5.16
N ASN A 40 -5.09 -7.93 -5.81
CA ASN A 40 -6.25 -8.59 -6.41
C ASN A 40 -7.35 -8.93 -5.38
N LEU A 41 -6.99 -9.29 -4.15
CA LEU A 41 -7.96 -9.54 -3.08
C LEU A 41 -8.64 -8.23 -2.65
N VAL A 42 -7.88 -7.14 -2.52
CA VAL A 42 -8.44 -5.80 -2.22
C VAL A 42 -9.39 -5.34 -3.33
N ILE A 43 -9.01 -5.54 -4.60
CA ILE A 43 -9.88 -5.25 -5.75
C ILE A 43 -11.15 -6.09 -5.69
N GLY A 44 -11.05 -7.39 -5.41
CA GLY A 44 -12.21 -8.28 -5.30
C GLY A 44 -13.18 -7.87 -4.20
N LEU A 45 -12.67 -7.51 -3.02
CA LEU A 45 -13.48 -6.99 -1.91
C LEU A 45 -14.18 -5.68 -2.29
N HIS A 46 -13.48 -4.78 -3.01
CA HIS A 46 -14.03 -3.49 -3.41
C HIS A 46 -15.10 -3.65 -4.48
N PHE A 47 -14.85 -4.51 -5.48
CA PHE A 47 -15.80 -4.88 -6.50
C PHE A 47 -17.05 -5.55 -5.91
N GLY A 48 -16.88 -6.38 -4.88
CA GLY A 48 -17.97 -6.99 -4.12
C GLY A 48 -18.75 -6.04 -3.21
N GLY A 49 -18.34 -4.76 -3.13
CA GLY A 49 -19.00 -3.76 -2.29
C GLY A 49 -18.83 -3.98 -0.79
N VAL A 50 -17.80 -4.72 -0.37
CA VAL A 50 -17.57 -5.06 1.05
C VAL A 50 -17.03 -3.81 1.78
N PRO A 51 -17.71 -3.30 2.81
CA PRO A 51 -17.20 -2.22 3.64
C PRO A 51 -15.94 -2.64 4.40
N SER A 52 -15.02 -1.70 4.65
CA SER A 52 -13.72 -1.98 5.27
C SER A 52 -13.19 -0.86 6.15
N SER A 53 -12.34 -1.22 7.11
CA SER A 53 -11.47 -0.30 7.85
C SER A 53 -9.98 -0.68 7.69
N ASN A 54 -9.09 0.22 7.23
CA ASN A 54 -9.38 1.46 6.49
C ASN A 54 -10.17 1.16 5.19
N SER A 55 -10.63 2.20 4.47
CA SER A 55 -11.36 1.98 3.21
C SER A 55 -10.52 1.18 2.20
N LEU A 56 -11.15 0.28 1.45
CA LEU A 56 -10.46 -0.49 0.41
C LEU A 56 -9.80 0.41 -0.65
N PHE A 57 -10.42 1.56 -0.94
CA PHE A 57 -9.84 2.59 -1.79
C PHE A 57 -8.52 3.12 -1.22
N SER A 58 -8.48 3.51 0.07
CA SER A 58 -7.24 3.94 0.71
C SER A 58 -6.19 2.83 0.75
N ILE A 59 -6.59 1.59 1.06
CA ILE A 59 -5.65 0.45 1.13
C ILE A 59 -5.00 0.19 -0.22
N TYR A 60 -5.78 0.21 -1.31
CA TYR A 60 -5.25 0.07 -2.67
C TYR A 60 -4.26 1.19 -3.02
N ASN A 61 -4.59 2.44 -2.69
CA ASN A 61 -3.69 3.57 -2.90
C ASN A 61 -2.43 3.51 -2.02
N PHE A 62 -2.49 2.88 -0.85
CA PHE A 62 -1.33 2.70 0.04
C PHE A 62 -0.33 1.65 -0.43
N CYS A 63 -0.62 0.89 -1.49
CA CYS A 63 0.30 -0.11 -2.04
C CYS A 63 1.56 0.50 -2.69
N SER A 64 1.65 1.82 -2.85
CA SER A 64 2.86 2.50 -3.35
C SER A 64 3.30 3.59 -2.38
N LYS A 65 4.45 3.39 -1.72
CA LYS A 65 5.05 4.39 -0.83
C LYS A 65 5.26 5.76 -1.52
N PRO A 66 5.86 5.87 -2.73
CA PRO A 66 6.01 7.17 -3.39
C PRO A 66 4.67 7.81 -3.77
N TRP A 67 3.63 6.99 -4.06
CA TRP A 67 2.28 7.52 -4.28
C TRP A 67 1.70 8.16 -3.03
N VAL A 68 1.82 7.51 -1.87
CA VAL A 68 1.40 8.07 -0.58
C VAL A 68 2.18 9.34 -0.25
N PHE A 69 3.51 9.32 -0.45
CA PHE A 69 4.38 10.46 -0.20
C PHE A 69 4.00 11.67 -1.07
N SER A 70 3.52 11.45 -2.31
CA SER A 70 3.02 12.55 -3.15
C SER A 70 1.82 13.31 -2.52
N GLN A 71 0.99 12.63 -1.71
CA GLN A 71 -0.08 13.32 -0.98
C GLN A 71 0.48 14.15 0.18
N MET A 72 1.56 13.68 0.81
CA MET A 72 2.28 14.45 1.83
C MET A 72 2.94 15.70 1.23
N ILE A 73 3.50 15.62 0.02
CA ILE A 73 4.02 16.80 -0.70
C ILE A 73 2.92 17.84 -0.95
N LYS A 74 1.70 17.41 -1.30
CA LYS A 74 0.56 18.34 -1.44
C LYS A 74 0.20 19.03 -0.12
N LEU A 75 0.23 18.28 0.99
CA LEU A 75 0.01 18.86 2.33
C LEU A 75 1.11 19.85 2.70
N TYR A 76 2.37 19.51 2.43
CA TYR A 76 3.52 20.39 2.60
C TYR A 76 3.33 21.72 1.85
N HIS A 77 2.95 21.67 0.56
CA HIS A 77 2.69 22.88 -0.22
C HIS A 77 1.51 23.70 0.29
N SER A 78 0.48 23.06 0.88
CA SER A 78 -0.71 23.74 1.39
C SER A 78 -0.51 24.36 2.77
N LEU A 79 0.29 23.72 3.64
CA LEU A 79 0.44 24.10 5.05
C LEU A 79 1.74 24.87 5.31
N GLY A 80 2.74 24.67 4.45
CA GLY A 80 4.08 25.23 4.60
C GLY A 80 4.97 24.42 5.56
N PRO A 81 6.30 24.64 5.50
CA PRO A 81 7.29 23.88 6.27
C PRO A 81 7.16 24.01 7.78
N GLU A 82 6.68 25.15 8.27
CA GLU A 82 6.50 25.39 9.71
C GLU A 82 5.40 24.49 10.31
N GLN A 83 4.30 24.26 9.58
CA GLN A 83 3.18 23.46 10.07
C GLN A 83 3.30 21.97 9.71
N PHE A 84 3.97 21.67 8.60
CA PHE A 84 4.17 20.31 8.13
C PHE A 84 5.60 20.14 7.62
N PRO A 85 6.60 19.95 8.49
CA PRO A 85 7.99 19.84 8.09
C PRO A 85 8.26 18.48 7.44
N LEU A 86 8.07 18.39 6.12
CA LEU A 86 8.31 17.19 5.34
C LEU A 86 9.77 17.08 4.93
N ASN A 87 10.41 15.94 5.16
CA ASN A 87 11.77 15.69 4.67
C ASN A 87 11.83 15.82 3.14
N GLU A 88 12.87 16.48 2.64
CA GLU A 88 13.14 16.53 1.20
C GLU A 88 13.50 15.14 0.69
N GLN A 89 12.78 14.68 -0.35
CA GLN A 89 13.01 13.38 -0.98
C GLN A 89 12.87 13.51 -2.50
N THR A 90 13.81 12.88 -3.22
CA THR A 90 13.78 12.76 -4.67
C THR A 90 13.27 11.38 -5.08
N PHE A 91 12.22 11.34 -5.90
CA PHE A 91 11.72 10.09 -6.47
C PHE A 91 12.42 9.77 -7.80
N TYR A 92 12.96 8.56 -7.91
CA TYR A 92 13.52 8.02 -9.15
C TYR A 92 12.61 6.90 -9.69
N PRO A 93 12.00 7.05 -10.88
CA PRO A 93 11.20 5.99 -11.51
C PRO A 93 12.00 4.72 -11.78
N ASN A 94 13.31 4.85 -11.99
CA ASN A 94 14.25 3.76 -12.17
C ASN A 94 15.70 4.24 -11.94
N HIS A 95 16.65 3.32 -11.95
CA HIS A 95 18.05 3.57 -11.61
C HIS A 95 18.80 4.50 -12.59
N THR A 96 18.34 4.67 -13.85
CA THR A 96 19.10 5.44 -14.84
C THR A 96 19.15 6.93 -14.54
N GLN A 97 18.23 7.41 -13.68
CA GLN A 97 18.14 8.81 -13.26
C GLN A 97 18.95 9.10 -11.98
N MET A 98 19.54 8.07 -11.36
CA MET A 98 20.33 8.23 -10.13
C MET A 98 21.77 8.63 -10.45
N VAL A 99 21.98 9.85 -10.96
CA VAL A 99 23.28 10.34 -11.45
C VAL A 99 24.14 10.96 -10.33
N SER A 100 23.53 11.76 -9.46
CA SER A 100 24.18 12.39 -8.31
C SER A 100 23.18 12.66 -7.19
N ALA A 101 23.68 12.74 -5.96
CA ALA A 101 22.92 13.21 -4.81
C ALA A 101 23.47 14.57 -4.38
N SER A 102 22.58 15.50 -4.02
CA SER A 102 22.94 16.82 -3.52
C SER A 102 23.64 16.75 -2.16
N ASP A 103 23.26 15.77 -1.32
CA ASP A 103 23.85 15.51 -0.01
C ASP A 103 24.49 14.11 0.05
N ILE A 104 25.67 14.03 0.67
CA ILE A 104 26.45 12.80 0.82
C ILE A 104 25.82 11.87 1.89
N THR A 105 25.05 12.41 2.83
CA THR A 105 24.35 11.65 3.87
C THR A 105 22.95 11.26 3.41
N LEU A 106 22.87 10.25 2.54
CA LEU A 106 21.60 9.58 2.24
C LEU A 106 21.26 8.61 3.37
N HIS A 107 19.98 8.57 3.77
CA HIS A 107 19.52 7.48 4.62
C HIS A 107 19.79 6.16 3.90
N PRO A 108 20.55 5.21 4.50
CA PRO A 108 20.78 3.93 3.88
C PRO A 108 19.43 3.29 3.59
N HIS A 109 19.23 2.82 2.36
CA HIS A 109 18.07 2.02 2.02
C HIS A 109 18.09 0.80 2.95
N ASN A 110 17.13 0.73 3.89
CA ASN A 110 16.93 -0.45 4.72
C ASN A 110 16.57 -1.62 3.79
N THR A 111 17.60 -2.36 3.36
CA THR A 111 17.43 -3.72 2.89
C THR A 111 17.10 -4.54 4.13
N HIS A 112 15.82 -4.52 4.51
CA HIS A 112 15.30 -5.60 5.31
C HIS A 112 15.51 -6.85 4.45
N LYS A 113 16.62 -7.56 4.68
CA LYS A 113 16.75 -8.95 4.28
C LYS A 113 15.55 -9.61 4.94
N SER A 114 14.52 -9.88 4.16
CA SER A 114 13.53 -10.85 4.60
C SER A 114 14.29 -12.19 4.71
N PRO A 115 14.16 -12.91 5.83
CA PRO A 115 14.69 -14.26 5.93
C PRO A 115 14.13 -15.19 4.85
#